data_AF-A0A963BF15-F1
#
_entry.id   AF-A0A963BF15-F1
#
_cell.length_a   1.000
_cell.length_b   1.000
_cell.length_c   1.000
_cell.angle_alpha   90.00
_cell.angle_beta   90.00
_cell.angle_gamma   90.00
#
_symmetry.space_group_name_H-M   'P 1'
#
loop_
_entity.id
_entity.type
_entity.pdbx_description
1 polymer ?
#
loop_
_entity_poly.entity_id
_entity_poly.type
_entity_poly.pdbx_seq_one_letter_code
_entity_poly.pdbx_strand_id
1 'polypeptide(L)' 'GIIMVVNMEIGMLTPPVGLNLFVTAGITGHSIGWVIKAALPWLGLLLIFLIIITYIPQVSLFLPEFFDRLHGYQ' A
#
# COMPACT_ATOMS: atom_id res chain seq x y z
N GLY A 1 8.83 6.53 -7.31
CA GLY A 1 9.04 5.92 -5.97
C GLY A 1 7.75 5.30 -5.45
N ILE A 2 6.80 6.12 -5.03
CA ILE A 2 5.55 5.72 -4.33
C ILE A 2 4.73 4.65 -5.08
N ILE A 3 4.54 4.78 -6.39
CA ILE A 3 3.80 3.77 -7.19
C ILE A 3 4.43 2.36 -7.07
N MET A 4 5.76 2.27 -7.02
CA MET A 4 6.46 0.99 -6.86
C MET A 4 6.27 0.40 -5.47
N VAL A 5 6.31 1.25 -4.43
CA VAL A 5 6.07 0.85 -3.03
C VAL A 5 4.65 0.34 -2.84
N VAL A 6 3.65 1.04 -3.37
CA VAL A 6 2.24 0.63 -3.25
C VAL A 6 1.97 -0.68 -3.99
N ASN A 7 2.56 -0.88 -5.17
CA ASN A 7 2.46 -2.16 -5.88
C ASN A 7 3.11 -3.32 -5.11
N MET A 8 4.25 -3.10 -4.42
CA MET A 8 4.86 -4.11 -3.55
C MET A 8 3.99 -4.43 -2.34
N GLU A 9 3.39 -3.43 -1.70
CA GLU A 9 2.47 -3.61 -0.57
C GLU A 9 1.25 -4.46 -0.97
N ILE A 10 0.67 -4.17 -2.14
CA ILE A 10 -0.43 -4.98 -2.70
C ILE A 10 0.04 -6.42 -2.94
N GLY A 11 1.28 -6.63 -3.40
CA GLY A 11 1.89 -7.95 -3.54
C GLY A 11 2.01 -8.71 -2.21
N MET A 12 2.33 -8.02 -1.10
CA MET A 12 2.44 -8.62 0.24
C MET A 12 1.09 -8.97 0.87
N LEU A 13 0.02 -8.32 0.43
CA LEU A 13 -1.36 -8.59 0.84
C LEU A 13 -2.08 -9.62 -0.03
N THR A 14 -1.68 -9.78 -1.30
CA THR A 14 -2.36 -10.71 -2.22
C THR A 14 -1.82 -12.13 -2.02
N PRO A 15 -2.66 -13.19 -2.02
CA PRO A 15 -2.26 -14.56 -1.64
C PRO A 15 -1.08 -15.23 -2.36
N PRO A 16 -0.70 -14.94 -3.63
CA PRO A 16 0.44 -15.64 -4.25
C PRO A 16 1.77 -15.40 -3.52
N VAL A 17 1.90 -14.31 -2.75
CA VAL A 17 3.02 -14.08 -1.82
C VAL A 17 2.50 -13.92 -0.39
N GLY A 18 1.51 -13.03 -0.18
CA GLY A 18 0.63 -12.98 1.00
C GLY A 18 1.32 -12.91 2.37
N LEU A 19 2.60 -12.56 2.42
CA LEU A 19 3.47 -12.78 3.58
C LEU A 19 2.92 -12.11 4.85
N ASN A 20 2.31 -10.94 4.71
CA ASN A 20 1.67 -10.23 5.81
C ASN A 20 0.47 -11.01 6.38
N LEU A 21 -0.32 -11.66 5.50
CA LEU A 21 -1.46 -12.49 5.90
C LEU A 21 -0.99 -13.82 6.51
N PHE A 22 0.10 -14.41 6.02
CA PHE A 22 0.70 -15.62 6.57
C PHE A 22 1.29 -15.39 7.96
N VAL A 23 2.04 -14.30 8.16
CA VAL A 23 2.59 -13.92 9.47
C VAL A 23 1.46 -13.61 10.44
N THR A 24 0.42 -12.88 10.00
CA THR A 24 -0.73 -12.56 10.84
C THR A 24 -1.52 -13.80 11.23
N ALA A 25 -1.73 -14.76 10.33
CA ALA A 25 -2.35 -16.04 10.65
C ALA A 25 -1.51 -16.86 11.66
N GLY A 26 -0.18 -16.83 11.53
CA GLY A 26 0.73 -17.47 12.49
C GLY A 26 0.69 -16.88 13.89
N ILE A 27 0.49 -15.56 14.01
CA ILE A 27 0.41 -14.86 15.31
C ILE A 27 -0.99 -14.97 15.93
N THR A 28 -2.05 -14.89 15.11
CA THR A 28 -3.45 -14.90 15.59
C THR A 28 -4.01 -16.31 15.81
N GLY A 29 -3.38 -17.34 15.24
CA GLY A 29 -3.87 -18.72 15.32
C GLY A 29 -5.16 -18.98 14.53
N HIS A 30 -5.68 -17.98 13.81
CA HIS A 30 -6.84 -18.13 12.94
C HIS A 30 -6.44 -18.63 11.55
N SER A 31 -7.40 -19.24 10.83
CA SER A 31 -7.14 -19.75 9.49
C SER A 31 -6.82 -18.61 8.52
N ILE A 32 -5.93 -18.87 7.55
CA ILE A 32 -5.56 -17.92 6.49
C ILE A 32 -6.79 -17.34 5.78
N GLY A 33 -7.82 -18.17 5.53
CA GLY A 33 -9.07 -17.70 4.93
C GLY A 33 -9.83 -16.68 5.77
N TRP A 34 -9.76 -16.77 7.10
CA TRP A 34 -10.35 -15.78 8.01
C TRP A 34 -9.57 -14.46 7.96
N VAL A 35 -8.24 -14.53 7.99
CA VAL A 35 -7.34 -13.37 7.92
C VAL A 35 -7.47 -12.64 6.57
N ILE A 36 -7.56 -13.38 5.46
CA ILE A 36 -7.83 -12.81 4.12
C ILE A 36 -9.15 -12.03 4.12
N LYS A 37 -10.22 -12.61 4.70
CA LYS A 37 -11.52 -11.92 4.80
C LYS A 37 -11.45 -10.67 5.67
N ALA A 38 -10.68 -10.69 6.75
CA ALA A 38 -10.48 -9.52 7.61
C ALA A 38 -9.66 -8.42 6.90
N ALA A 39 -8.69 -8.78 6.06
CA ALA A 39 -7.82 -7.85 5.34
C ALA A 39 -8.42 -7.31 4.03
N LEU A 40 -9.40 -7.99 3.46
CA LEU A 40 -10.13 -7.59 2.24
C LEU A 40 -10.58 -6.12 2.19
N PRO A 41 -11.24 -5.55 3.22
CA PRO A 41 -11.61 -4.13 3.24
C PRO A 41 -10.39 -3.19 3.18
N TRP A 42 -9.27 -3.58 3.79
CA TRP A 42 -8.00 -2.84 3.73
C TRP A 42 -7.35 -2.91 2.35
N LEU A 43 -7.42 -4.08 1.72
CA LEU A 43 -6.96 -4.25 0.34
C LEU A 43 -7.78 -3.36 -0.61
N GLY A 44 -9.10 -3.24 -0.40
CA GLY A 44 -9.94 -2.30 -1.14
C GLY A 44 -9.53 -0.83 -0.95
N LEU A 45 -9.18 -0.44 0.28
CA LEU A 45 -8.72 0.91 0.57
C LEU A 45 -7.37 1.22 -0.10
N LEU A 46 -6.45 0.25 -0.12
CA LEU A 46 -5.18 0.34 -0.85
C LEU A 46 -5.36 0.44 -2.36
N LEU A 47 -6.33 -0.28 -2.94
CA LEU A 47 -6.65 -0.17 -4.36
C LEU A 47 -7.23 1.20 -4.72
N ILE A 48 -8.12 1.74 -3.89
CA ILE A 48 -8.65 3.10 -4.05
C ILE A 48 -7.51 4.12 -3.94
N PHE A 49 -6.65 3.96 -2.95
CA PHE A 49 -5.48 4.81 -2.77
C PHE A 49 -4.53 4.74 -3.98
N LEU A 50 -4.28 3.54 -4.53
CA LEU A 50 -3.49 3.33 -5.73
C LEU A 50 -4.08 4.10 -6.92
N ILE A 51 -5.40 4.04 -7.15
CA ILE A 51 -6.08 4.79 -8.21
C ILE A 51 -5.87 6.29 -8.00
N ILE A 52 -6.03 6.79 -6.77
CA ILE A 52 -5.85 8.21 -6.44
C ILE A 52 -4.42 8.67 -6.79
N ILE A 53 -3.39 7.96 -6.34
CA ILE A 53 -2.00 8.37 -6.60
C ILE A 53 -1.58 8.17 -8.06
N THR A 54 -2.23 7.25 -8.78
CA THR A 54 -1.94 6.97 -10.20
C THR A 54 -2.53 8.05 -11.11
N TYR A 55 -3.75 8.51 -10.84
CA TYR A 55 -4.41 9.54 -11.66
C TYR A 55 -4.18 10.97 -11.15
N ILE A 56 -3.82 11.13 -9.87
CA ILE A 56 -3.53 12.44 -9.24
C ILE A 56 -2.08 12.42 -8.74
N PRO A 57 -1.09 12.61 -9.64
CA PRO A 57 0.33 12.58 -9.28
C PRO A 57 0.70 13.68 -8.28
N GLN A 58 -0.10 14.76 -8.20
CA GLN A 58 0.06 15.85 -7.25
C GLN A 58 0.02 15.39 -5.78
N VAL A 59 -0.71 14.32 -5.44
CA VAL A 59 -0.71 13.76 -4.07
C VAL A 59 0.66 13.18 -3.72
N SER A 60 1.33 12.58 -4.70
CA SER A 60 2.65 11.96 -4.54
C SER A 60 3.78 12.99 -4.64
N LEU A 61 3.58 14.04 -5.42
CA LEU A 61 4.57 15.07 -5.74
C LEU A 61 4.50 16.27 -4.80
N PHE A 62 3.39 16.50 -4.10
CA PHE A 62 3.25 17.63 -3.18
C PHE A 62 4.37 17.69 -2.13
N LEU A 63 4.70 16.56 -1.51
CA LEU A 63 5.73 16.50 -0.49
C LEU A 63 7.15 16.68 -1.09
N PRO A 64 7.53 16.00 -2.19
CA PRO A 64 8.76 16.29 -2.92
C PRO A 64 8.90 17.74 -3.39
N GLU A 65 7.88 18.30 -4.03
CA GLU A 65 7.87 19.68 -4.55
C GLU A 65 7.94 20.70 -3.41
N PHE A 66 7.31 20.42 -2.27
CA PHE A 66 7.42 21.25 -1.07
C PHE A 66 8.84 21.21 -0.48
N PHE A 67 9.48 20.04 -0.47
CA PHE A 67 10.86 19.90 0.01
C PHE A 67 11.88 20.53 -0.95
N ASP A 68 11.69 20.42 -2.26
CA ASP A 68 12.52 21.05 -3.29
C ASP A 68 12.42 22.58 -3.22
N ARG A 69 11.21 23.13 -3.03
CA ARG A 69 11.01 24.58 -2.82
C ARG A 69 11.72 25.10 -1.57
N LEU A 70 11.79 24.31 -0.49
CA LEU A 70 12.49 24.70 0.74
C LEU A 70 14.01 24.65 0.60
N HIS A 71 14.56 23.77 -0.23
CA HIS A 71 16.00 23.67 -0.48
C HIS A 71 16.52 24.63 -1.57
N GLY A 72 15.64 25.45 -2.16
CA GLY A 72 16.04 26.60 -2.98
C GLY A 72 16.54 26.26 -4.38
N TYR A 73 16.15 25.13 -4.95
CA TYR A 73 16.38 24.85 -6.37
C TYR A 73 15.22 25.44 -7.19
N GLN A 74 15.51 26.52 -7.95
CA GLN A 74 14.66 27.02 -9.03
C GLN A 74 14.85 26.19 -10.29
#